data_AF-A0A6M8W6U4-F1
#
_entry.id   AF-A0A6M8W6U4-F1
#
_cell.length_a   1.000
_cell.length_b   1.000
_cell.length_c   1.000
_cell.angle_alpha   90.00
_cell.angle_beta   90.00
_cell.angle_gamma   90.00
#
_symmetry.space_group_name_H-M   'P 1'
#
loop_
_entity.id
_entity.type
_entity.pdbx_description
1 polymer ?
#
loop_
_entity_poly.entity_id
_entity_poly.type
_entity_poly.pdbx_seq_one_letter_code
_entity_poly.pdbx_strand_id
1 'polypeptide(L)'
;MNSTQHSLTSIGLSVAAGAAFGLLSSTGDPLVQDFFPIAVFVGGVVGFVLSPAAGWARADAECRASFAWVVVPTAVLTWSASEMRGAGVGFLVSVATYLISCSIVGLVAMPRRRRLNWYAGGCCSSCGYDVRGLEGPKCPECGEIARVRPATRKTAAVLREEARQ
;
A
#
# COMPACT_ATOMS: atom_id res chain seq x y z
N MET A 1 -3.52 15.25 18.98
CA MET A 1 -4.23 15.02 17.70
C MET A 1 -3.44 14.00 16.89
N ASN A 2 -4.10 12.94 16.43
CA ASN A 2 -3.44 11.75 15.89
C ASN A 2 -2.94 11.96 14.44
N SER A 3 -1.74 11.45 14.14
CA SER A 3 -1.13 11.51 12.80
C SER A 3 -1.97 10.84 11.69
N THR A 4 -2.89 9.97 12.08
CA THR A 4 -3.87 9.33 11.19
C THR A 4 -4.90 10.33 10.63
N GLN A 5 -5.31 11.36 11.39
CA GLN A 5 -6.31 12.33 10.92
C GLN A 5 -5.75 13.25 9.81
N HIS A 6 -4.52 13.74 9.94
CA HIS A 6 -3.87 14.58 8.92
C HIS A 6 -3.65 13.84 7.59
N SER A 7 -3.62 12.50 7.61
CA SER A 7 -3.40 11.69 6.41
C SER A 7 -4.67 11.47 5.60
N LEU A 8 -5.80 11.29 6.27
CA LEU A 8 -7.09 11.16 5.59
C LEU A 8 -7.49 12.45 4.90
N THR A 9 -7.18 13.60 5.52
CA THR A 9 -7.45 14.91 4.92
C THR A 9 -6.62 15.17 3.67
N SER A 10 -5.35 14.75 3.62
CA SER A 10 -4.51 14.96 2.43
C SER A 10 -4.93 14.08 1.25
N ILE A 11 -5.36 12.84 1.52
CA ILE A 11 -5.89 11.93 0.48
C ILE A 11 -7.21 12.50 -0.06
N GLY A 12 -8.11 12.93 0.82
CA GLY A 12 -9.39 13.53 0.42
C GLY A 12 -9.21 14.79 -0.43
N LEU A 13 -8.27 15.68 -0.06
CA LEU A 13 -7.94 16.88 -0.83
C LEU A 13 -7.39 16.55 -2.22
N SER A 14 -6.53 15.54 -2.35
CA SER A 14 -5.98 15.14 -3.65
C SER A 14 -7.05 14.57 -4.58
N VAL A 15 -7.94 13.71 -4.06
CA VAL A 15 -9.05 13.15 -4.83
C VAL A 15 -10.05 14.23 -5.22
N ALA A 16 -10.41 15.13 -4.30
CA ALA A 16 -11.31 16.23 -4.56
C ALA A 16 -10.75 17.21 -5.61
N ALA A 17 -9.45 17.51 -5.55
CA ALA A 17 -8.79 18.35 -6.54
C ALA A 17 -8.80 17.71 -7.94
N GLY A 18 -8.51 16.41 -8.04
CA GLY A 18 -8.58 15.68 -9.31
C GLY A 18 -10.00 15.65 -9.91
N ALA A 19 -11.01 15.42 -9.07
CA ALA A 19 -12.42 15.40 -9.49
C ALA A 19 -12.92 16.80 -9.92
N ALA A 20 -12.59 17.85 -9.16
CA ALA A 20 -12.93 19.22 -9.49
C ALA A 20 -12.31 19.64 -10.83
N PHE A 21 -11.06 19.26 -11.09
CA PHE A 21 -10.39 19.56 -12.36
C PHE A 21 -11.00 18.79 -13.54
N GLY A 22 -11.40 17.53 -13.35
CA GLY A 22 -12.11 16.75 -14.36
C GLY A 22 -13.50 17.31 -14.70
N LEU A 23 -14.18 17.92 -13.74
CA LEU A 23 -15.44 18.64 -13.97
C LEU A 23 -15.22 19.97 -14.70
N LEU A 24 -14.15 20.69 -14.35
CA LEU A 24 -13.76 21.91 -15.06
C LEU A 24 -13.36 21.65 -16.50
N SER A 25 -12.82 20.47 -16.79
CA SER A 25 -12.39 20.12 -18.14
C SER A 25 -13.54 19.67 -19.07
N SER A 26 -14.72 19.35 -18.52
CA SER A 26 -15.90 19.02 -19.31
C SER A 26 -16.69 20.23 -19.80
N THR A 27 -16.34 21.45 -19.35
CA THR A 27 -17.05 22.69 -19.73
C THR A 27 -16.75 23.15 -21.15
N GLY A 28 -15.74 22.58 -21.82
CA GLY A 28 -15.42 22.85 -23.23
C GLY A 28 -14.71 24.17 -23.49
N ASP A 29 -14.18 24.83 -22.45
CA ASP A 29 -13.42 26.07 -22.61
C ASP A 29 -12.13 25.81 -23.41
N PRO A 30 -11.83 26.59 -24.47
CA PRO A 30 -10.65 26.38 -25.32
C PRO A 30 -9.34 26.59 -24.54
N LEU A 31 -9.34 27.50 -23.57
CA LEU A 31 -8.23 27.67 -22.63
C LEU A 31 -7.99 26.44 -21.75
N VAL A 32 -9.02 25.62 -21.50
CA VAL A 32 -8.90 24.40 -20.70
C VAL A 32 -8.51 23.21 -21.58
N GLN A 33 -8.82 23.22 -22.87
CA GLN A 33 -8.40 22.18 -23.82
C GLN A 33 -6.89 22.07 -23.97
N ASP A 34 -6.17 23.20 -23.98
CA ASP A 34 -4.70 23.19 -24.09
C ASP A 34 -4.02 22.63 -22.83
N PHE A 35 -4.64 22.82 -21.66
CA PHE A 35 -4.15 22.28 -20.38
C PHE A 35 -4.74 20.91 -20.04
N PHE A 36 -5.70 20.42 -20.80
CA PHE A 36 -6.36 19.12 -20.60
C PHE A 36 -5.38 17.95 -20.42
N PRO A 37 -4.36 17.75 -21.30
CA PRO A 37 -3.41 16.65 -21.13
C PRO A 37 -2.60 16.78 -19.84
N ILE A 38 -2.23 18.00 -19.44
CA ILE A 38 -1.50 18.28 -18.21
C ILE A 38 -2.40 18.04 -16.99
N ALA A 39 -3.65 18.48 -17.04
CA ALA A 39 -4.63 18.31 -15.98
C ALA A 39 -5.00 16.84 -15.73
N VAL A 40 -5.15 16.04 -16.78
CA VAL A 40 -5.38 14.58 -16.66
C VAL A 40 -4.14 13.89 -16.08
N PHE A 41 -2.94 14.33 -16.44
CA PHE A 41 -1.69 13.84 -15.85
C PHE A 41 -1.58 14.19 -14.36
N VAL A 42 -1.78 15.46 -14.00
CA VAL A 42 -1.55 15.98 -12.65
C VAL A 42 -2.71 15.68 -11.70
N GLY A 43 -3.95 15.65 -12.17
CA GLY A 43 -5.11 15.34 -11.34
C GLY A 43 -5.37 13.83 -11.26
N GLY A 44 -5.32 13.14 -12.40
CA GLY A 44 -5.63 11.72 -12.51
C GLY A 44 -4.46 10.83 -12.13
N VAL A 45 -3.31 10.97 -12.81
CA VAL A 45 -2.17 10.08 -12.55
C VAL A 45 -1.59 10.37 -11.17
N VAL A 46 -1.24 11.63 -10.87
CA VAL A 46 -0.59 11.95 -9.59
C VAL A 46 -1.53 11.69 -8.40
N GLY A 47 -2.80 12.09 -8.46
CA GLY A 47 -3.75 11.91 -7.34
C GLY A 47 -4.17 10.45 -7.09
N PHE A 48 -4.42 9.70 -8.17
CA PHE A 48 -4.88 8.30 -8.08
C PHE A 48 -3.72 7.34 -7.85
N VAL A 49 -2.52 7.61 -8.42
CA VAL A 49 -1.31 6.79 -8.18
C VAL A 49 -0.76 7.04 -6.78
N LEU A 50 -0.68 8.30 -6.32
CA LEU A 50 -0.06 8.62 -5.03
C LEU A 50 -0.94 8.26 -3.81
N SER A 51 -2.26 8.14 -3.95
CA SER A 51 -3.11 7.86 -2.79
C SER A 51 -2.90 6.45 -2.20
N PRO A 52 -2.95 5.36 -2.99
CA PRO A 52 -2.62 4.02 -2.50
C PRO A 52 -1.12 3.90 -2.17
N ALA A 53 -0.27 4.61 -2.91
CA ALA A 53 1.16 4.71 -2.67
C ALA A 53 1.52 5.22 -1.28
N ALA A 54 0.93 6.35 -0.91
CA ALA A 54 1.18 7.02 0.35
C ALA A 54 0.65 6.21 1.52
N GLY A 55 -0.47 5.49 1.32
CA GLY A 55 -0.98 4.51 2.27
C GLY A 55 0.01 3.37 2.51
N TRP A 56 0.63 2.82 1.45
CA TRP A 56 1.59 1.72 1.56
C TRP A 56 2.99 2.13 1.99
N ALA A 57 3.51 3.27 1.54
CA ALA A 57 4.83 3.78 1.91
C ALA A 57 4.92 4.18 3.39
N ARG A 58 3.78 4.40 4.06
CA ARG A 58 3.71 4.57 5.52
C ARG A 58 3.74 3.25 6.29
N ALA A 59 3.36 2.14 5.67
CA ALA A 59 3.27 0.84 6.32
C ALA A 59 4.59 0.05 6.32
N ASP A 60 5.59 0.45 5.53
CA ASP A 60 6.94 -0.12 5.61
C ASP A 60 8.01 0.77 4.95
N ALA A 61 9.20 0.82 5.54
CA ALA A 61 10.34 1.55 4.97
C ALA A 61 10.86 0.88 3.68
N GLU A 62 10.76 -0.45 3.61
CA GLU A 62 11.18 -1.24 2.44
C GLU A 62 10.26 -1.02 1.23
N CYS A 63 8.99 -0.68 1.45
CA CYS A 63 8.05 -0.37 0.36
C CYS A 63 8.41 0.92 -0.41
N ARG A 64 9.22 1.82 0.16
CA ARG A 64 9.63 3.06 -0.54
C ARG A 64 10.48 2.77 -1.77
N ALA A 65 11.38 1.77 -1.68
CA ALA A 65 12.22 1.37 -2.80
C ALA A 65 11.37 0.74 -3.92
N SER A 66 10.44 -0.16 -3.58
CA SER A 66 9.51 -0.74 -4.56
C SER A 66 8.62 0.30 -5.23
N PHE A 67 8.32 1.40 -4.54
CA PHE A 67 7.53 2.49 -5.10
C PHE A 67 8.24 3.22 -6.24
N ALA A 68 9.53 3.49 -6.09
CA ALA A 68 10.34 4.11 -7.13
C ALA A 68 10.39 3.24 -8.40
N TRP A 69 10.46 1.91 -8.23
CA TRP A 69 10.46 0.95 -9.34
C TRP A 69 9.15 0.87 -10.11
N VAL A 70 8.03 1.29 -9.52
CA VAL A 70 6.73 1.30 -10.21
C VAL A 70 6.45 2.66 -10.84
N VAL A 71 6.67 3.74 -10.08
CA VAL A 71 6.34 5.09 -10.53
C VAL A 71 7.17 5.53 -11.74
N VAL A 72 8.47 5.22 -11.75
CA VAL A 72 9.37 5.65 -12.84
C VAL A 72 8.96 5.01 -14.17
N PRO A 73 8.77 3.69 -14.29
CA PRO A 73 8.31 3.08 -15.54
C PRO A 73 6.91 3.54 -15.98
N THR A 74 5.97 3.70 -15.05
CA THR A 74 4.62 4.17 -15.41
C THR A 74 4.66 5.60 -15.95
N ALA A 75 5.46 6.49 -15.36
CA ALA A 75 5.62 7.85 -15.85
C ALA A 75 6.25 7.89 -17.25
N VAL A 76 7.31 7.10 -17.48
CA VAL A 76 7.97 7.01 -18.79
C VAL A 76 7.03 6.45 -19.86
N LEU A 77 6.33 5.35 -19.58
CA LEU A 77 5.37 4.76 -20.52
C LEU A 77 4.21 5.71 -20.85
N THR A 78 3.74 6.46 -19.85
CA THR A 78 2.66 7.43 -20.07
C THR A 78 3.13 8.61 -20.91
N TRP A 79 4.35 9.12 -20.67
CA TRP A 79 4.96 10.15 -21.51
C TRP A 79 5.09 9.69 -22.95
N SER A 80 5.71 8.52 -23.18
CA SER A 80 5.91 7.98 -24.53
C SER A 80 4.59 7.67 -25.24
N ALA A 81 3.56 7.19 -24.53
CA ALA A 81 2.25 6.93 -25.13
C ALA A 81 1.50 8.21 -25.54
N SER A 82 1.73 9.31 -24.83
CA SER A 82 1.10 10.60 -25.13
C SER A 82 1.56 11.22 -26.46
N GLU A 83 2.82 11.01 -26.84
CA GLU A 83 3.37 11.53 -28.11
C GLU A 83 2.86 10.76 -29.34
N MET A 84 2.53 9.47 -29.21
CA MET A 84 2.33 8.62 -30.40
C MET A 84 0.89 8.54 -30.94
N ARG A 85 -0.16 8.73 -30.13
CA ARG A 85 -1.53 8.33 -30.54
C ARG A 85 -2.68 9.24 -30.08
N GLY A 86 -2.39 10.46 -29.63
CA GLY A 86 -3.39 11.38 -29.12
C GLY A 86 -3.84 11.08 -27.68
N ALA A 87 -4.46 12.07 -27.04
CA ALA A 87 -4.65 12.12 -25.59
C ALA A 87 -5.41 10.92 -24.99
N GLY A 88 -6.34 10.31 -25.74
CA GLY A 88 -7.16 9.19 -25.24
C GLY A 88 -6.38 7.89 -25.03
N VAL A 89 -5.41 7.59 -25.88
CA VAL A 89 -4.65 6.32 -25.79
C VAL A 89 -3.64 6.38 -24.64
N GLY A 90 -3.03 7.54 -24.40
CA GLY A 90 -2.12 7.75 -23.27
C GLY A 90 -2.79 7.48 -21.92
N PHE A 91 -4.03 7.91 -21.74
CA PHE A 91 -4.80 7.67 -20.52
C PHE A 91 -5.09 6.18 -20.29
N LEU A 92 -5.56 5.47 -21.32
CA LEU A 92 -5.84 4.03 -21.18
C LEU A 92 -4.59 3.22 -20.85
N VAL A 93 -3.46 3.56 -21.47
CA VAL A 93 -2.17 2.91 -21.19
C VAL A 93 -1.71 3.20 -19.77
N SER A 94 -1.88 4.43 -19.27
CA SER A 94 -1.49 4.79 -17.90
C SER A 94 -2.31 4.03 -16.86
N VAL A 95 -3.63 3.99 -17.04
CA VAL A 95 -4.54 3.26 -16.14
C VAL A 95 -4.23 1.77 -16.16
N ALA A 96 -4.09 1.17 -17.35
CA ALA A 96 -3.78 -0.26 -17.47
C ALA A 96 -2.44 -0.61 -16.80
N THR A 97 -1.40 0.17 -17.06
CA THR A 97 -0.06 -0.04 -16.46
C THR A 97 -0.14 0.07 -14.94
N TYR A 98 -0.84 1.08 -14.41
CA TYR A 98 -1.04 1.25 -12.98
C TYR A 98 -1.76 0.06 -12.33
N LEU A 99 -2.87 -0.40 -12.91
CA LEU A 99 -3.63 -1.54 -12.39
C LEU A 99 -2.81 -2.83 -12.41
N ILE A 100 -2.02 -3.06 -13.46
CA ILE A 100 -1.11 -4.21 -13.54
C ILE A 100 -0.06 -4.11 -12.44
N SER A 101 0.58 -2.96 -12.25
CA SER A 101 1.57 -2.77 -11.19
C SER A 101 0.97 -2.99 -9.80
N CYS A 102 -0.20 -2.41 -9.51
CA CYS A 102 -0.91 -2.64 -8.25
C CYS A 102 -1.26 -4.11 -8.03
N SER A 103 -1.70 -4.81 -9.08
CA SER A 103 -2.03 -6.23 -9.01
C SER A 103 -0.81 -7.09 -8.75
N ILE A 104 0.33 -6.82 -9.41
CA ILE A 104 1.59 -7.54 -9.18
C ILE A 104 2.03 -7.36 -7.72
N VAL A 105 2.06 -6.12 -7.21
CA VAL A 105 2.51 -5.92 -5.82
C VAL A 105 1.49 -6.50 -4.83
N GLY A 106 0.19 -6.37 -5.09
CA GLY A 106 -0.87 -6.97 -4.27
C GLY A 106 -0.83 -8.49 -4.24
N LEU A 107 -0.54 -9.15 -5.36
CA LEU A 107 -0.48 -10.61 -5.45
C LEU A 107 0.86 -11.17 -4.98
N VAL A 108 1.96 -10.46 -5.15
CA VAL A 108 3.30 -10.97 -4.80
C VAL A 108 3.69 -10.60 -3.37
N ALA A 109 3.51 -9.34 -2.97
CA ALA A 109 3.97 -8.86 -1.67
C ALA A 109 2.96 -9.15 -0.55
N MET A 110 1.66 -9.06 -0.83
CA MET A 110 0.63 -9.12 0.21
C MET A 110 0.43 -10.52 0.82
N PRO A 111 0.45 -11.65 0.08
CA PRO A 111 0.30 -12.98 0.68
C PRO A 111 1.50 -13.34 1.54
N ARG A 112 2.71 -12.96 1.10
CA ARG A 112 3.95 -13.24 1.84
C ARG A 112 3.97 -12.48 3.17
N ARG A 113 3.51 -11.24 3.17
CA ARG A 113 3.45 -10.38 4.37
C ARG A 113 2.29 -10.74 5.30
N ARG A 114 1.11 -11.09 4.76
CA ARG A 114 0.02 -11.65 5.57
C ARG A 114 0.45 -12.94 6.24
N ARG A 115 1.14 -13.85 5.54
CA ARG A 115 1.71 -15.07 6.13
C ARG A 115 2.74 -14.74 7.21
N LEU A 116 3.70 -13.85 6.94
CA LEU A 116 4.72 -13.47 7.92
C LEU A 116 4.12 -12.81 9.17
N ASN A 117 3.15 -11.92 9.03
CA ASN A 117 2.49 -11.29 10.17
C ASN A 117 1.53 -12.25 10.90
N TRP A 118 0.88 -13.19 10.20
CA TRP A 118 0.14 -14.27 10.84
C TRP A 118 1.06 -15.14 11.70
N TYR A 119 2.24 -15.49 11.18
CA TYR A 119 3.22 -16.28 11.94
C TYR A 119 3.87 -15.48 13.06
N ALA A 120 4.17 -14.20 12.85
CA ALA A 120 4.71 -13.31 13.89
C ALA A 120 3.67 -12.98 14.96
N GLY A 121 2.39 -13.01 14.62
CA GLY A 121 1.26 -12.73 15.49
C GLY A 121 0.88 -13.88 16.41
N GLY A 122 1.58 -15.02 16.38
CA GLY A 122 1.30 -16.14 17.28
C GLY A 122 0.22 -17.10 16.77
N CYS A 123 0.04 -17.25 15.45
CA CYS A 123 -0.71 -18.37 14.87
C CYS A 123 0.21 -19.55 14.53
N CYS A 124 -0.30 -20.78 14.67
CA CYS A 124 0.39 -22.00 14.30
C CYS A 124 0.72 -22.01 12.80
N SER A 125 1.96 -22.40 12.46
CA SER A 125 2.43 -22.31 11.08
C SER A 125 1.79 -23.31 10.13
N SER A 126 1.26 -24.39 10.70
CA SER A 126 0.74 -25.57 10.01
C SER A 126 -0.77 -25.43 9.74
N CYS A 127 -1.57 -25.20 10.78
CA CYS A 127 -3.03 -25.14 10.66
C CYS A 127 -3.63 -23.73 10.80
N GLY A 128 -2.86 -22.72 11.23
CA GLY A 128 -3.36 -21.35 11.39
C GLY A 128 -4.06 -21.04 12.72
N TYR A 129 -4.17 -21.99 13.64
CA TYR A 129 -4.78 -21.79 14.95
C TYR A 129 -4.04 -20.72 15.77
N ASP A 130 -4.75 -19.82 16.45
CA ASP A 130 -4.15 -18.80 17.31
C ASP A 130 -3.63 -19.43 18.61
N VAL A 131 -2.30 -19.43 18.81
CA VAL A 131 -1.65 -20.06 19.96
C VAL A 131 -1.26 -19.06 21.05
N ARG A 132 -1.66 -17.78 20.94
CA ARG A 132 -1.28 -16.72 21.90
C ARG A 132 -1.81 -16.91 23.33
N GLY A 133 -2.77 -17.80 23.54
CA GLY A 133 -3.38 -18.07 24.85
C GLY A 133 -3.01 -19.42 25.46
N LEU A 134 -2.12 -20.19 24.83
CA LEU A 134 -1.77 -21.53 25.30
C LEU A 134 -0.51 -21.50 26.18
N GLU A 135 -0.53 -22.20 27.30
CA GLU A 135 0.61 -22.34 28.22
C GLU A 135 1.67 -23.35 27.71
N GLY A 136 1.46 -23.95 26.54
CA GLY A 136 2.32 -24.97 25.97
C GLY A 136 2.75 -24.67 24.53
N PRO A 137 3.90 -25.21 24.08
CA PRO A 137 4.41 -24.94 22.73
C PRO A 137 3.69 -25.78 21.66
N LYS A 138 2.76 -26.69 22.01
CA LYS A 138 2.05 -27.53 21.04
C LYS A 138 0.71 -26.91 20.67
N CYS A 139 0.42 -26.89 19.37
CA CYS A 139 -0.90 -26.56 18.86
C CYS A 139 -1.91 -27.67 19.21
N PRO A 140 -3.09 -27.36 19.77
CA PRO A 140 -4.08 -28.35 20.15
C PRO A 140 -4.75 -29.02 18.95
N GLU A 141 -4.82 -28.32 17.81
CA GLU A 141 -5.46 -28.83 16.59
C GLU A 141 -4.58 -29.82 15.82
N CYS A 142 -3.32 -29.45 15.56
CA CYS A 142 -2.43 -30.28 14.73
C CYS A 142 -1.31 -30.98 15.50
N GLY A 143 -1.14 -30.71 16.79
CA GLY A 143 -0.07 -31.27 17.63
C GLY A 143 1.33 -30.72 17.35
N GLU A 144 1.49 -29.88 16.33
CA GLU A 144 2.78 -29.35 15.92
C GLU A 144 3.32 -28.32 16.92
N ILE A 145 4.64 -28.31 17.11
CA ILE A 145 5.31 -27.40 18.04
C ILE A 145 5.33 -26.01 17.41
N ALA A 146 4.45 -25.13 17.87
CA ALA A 146 4.44 -23.74 17.50
C ALA A 146 5.77 -23.09 17.93
N ARG A 147 6.51 -22.57 16.96
CA ARG A 147 7.66 -21.70 17.22
C ARG A 147 7.13 -20.34 17.68
N VAL A 148 6.57 -20.28 18.88
CA VAL A 148 6.14 -19.02 19.49
C VAL A 148 7.42 -18.24 19.78
N ARG A 149 7.64 -17.16 19.04
CA ARG A 149 8.68 -16.21 19.40
C ARG A 149 8.21 -15.59 20.73
N PRO A 150 8.92 -15.80 21.85
CA PRO A 150 8.43 -15.34 23.15
C PRO A 150 8.11 -13.84 23.05
N ALA A 151 6.89 -13.49 23.46
CA ALA A 151 6.32 -12.16 23.29
C ALA A 151 7.13 -11.11 24.07
N THR A 152 8.24 -10.66 23.47
CA THR A 152 9.10 -9.56 23.89
C THR A 152 9.75 -9.67 25.28
N ARG A 153 10.95 -9.09 25.37
CA ARG A 153 11.81 -8.96 26.56
C ARG A 153 11.15 -8.50 27.87
N LYS A 154 9.91 -7.99 27.85
CA LYS A 154 9.22 -7.54 29.07
C LYS A 154 8.97 -8.68 30.04
N THR A 155 8.59 -9.87 29.56
CA THR A 155 8.43 -11.04 30.44
C THR A 155 9.77 -11.52 31.01
N ALA A 156 10.85 -11.40 30.23
CA ALA A 156 12.20 -11.70 30.72
C ALA A 156 12.72 -10.68 31.74
N ALA A 157 12.24 -9.43 31.69
CA ALA A 157 12.53 -8.43 32.71
C ALA A 157 11.75 -8.73 34.00
N VAL A 158 10.45 -9.02 33.90
CA VAL A 158 9.60 -9.37 35.06
C VAL A 158 10.08 -10.65 35.74
N LEU A 159 10.41 -11.71 34.98
CA LEU A 159 10.96 -12.95 35.54
C LEU A 159 12.32 -12.76 36.21
N ARG A 160 13.13 -11.79 35.77
CA ARG A 160 14.39 -11.43 36.44
C ARG A 160 14.17 -10.64 37.73
N GLU A 161 13.05 -9.92 37.82
CA GLU A 161 12.68 -9.13 38.99
C GLU A 161 12.05 -10.01 40.07
N GLU A 162 11.22 -10.99 39.68
CA GLU A 162 10.74 -12.06 40.57
C GLU A 162 11.87 -12.95 41.09
N ALA A 163 12.88 -13.27 40.29
CA ALA A 163 14.03 -14.07 40.73
C ALA A 163 15.01 -13.34 41.67
N ARG A 164 14.80 -12.04 41.94
CA ARG A 164 15.60 -11.26 42.91
C ARG A 164 14.91 -11.10 44.27
N GLN A 165 13.64 -11.47 44.37
CA GLN A 165 12.88 -11.50 45.63
C GLN A 165 13.02 -12.87 46.27
#